data_AF-A0A1A9B5D7-F1
#
_entry.id   AF-A0A1A9B5D7-F1
#
_cell.length_a   1.000
_cell.length_b   1.000
_cell.length_c   1.000
_cell.angle_alpha   90.00
_cell.angle_beta   90.00
_cell.angle_gamma   90.00
#
_symmetry.space_group_name_H-M   'P 1'
#
loop_
_entity.id
_entity.type
_entity.pdbx_description
1 polymer ?
#
loop_
_entity_poly.entity_id
_entity_poly.type
_entity_poly.pdbx_seq_one_letter_code
_entity_poly.pdbx_strand_id
1 'polypeptide(L)' 'MTKDELLTELLVERYGPTAPPQVEPEPLVRDPQRWAAPPDPPARRRHLVVLDGGSTTTAAA' A
#
# COMPACT_ATOMS: atom_id res chain seq x y z
N MET A 1 -20.70 -39.65 46.64
CA MET A 1 -20.66 -38.58 45.63
C MET A 1 -22.09 -38.08 45.40
N THR A 2 -22.32 -36.78 45.49
CA THR A 2 -23.62 -36.15 45.26
C THR A 2 -23.77 -35.70 43.80
N LYS A 3 -25.00 -35.47 43.34
CA LYS A 3 -25.27 -34.95 42.00
C LYS A 3 -24.57 -33.61 41.74
N ASP A 4 -24.49 -32.76 42.76
CA ASP A 4 -23.92 -31.43 42.65
C ASP A 4 -22.39 -31.48 42.49
N GLU A 5 -21.73 -32.44 43.14
CA GLU A 5 -20.29 -32.72 42.93
C GLU A 5 -20.01 -33.14 41.48
N LEU A 6 -20.82 -34.06 40.95
CA LEU A 6 -20.67 -34.57 39.59
C LEU A 6 -20.94 -33.48 38.53
N LEU A 7 -21.91 -32.61 38.77
CA LEU A 7 -22.17 -31.46 37.89
C LEU A 7 -21.02 -30.44 37.94
N THR A 8 -20.41 -30.25 39.11
CA THR A 8 -19.28 -29.32 39.27
C THR A 8 -18.05 -29.82 38.52
N GLU A 9 -17.74 -31.11 38.60
CA GLU A 9 -16.63 -31.72 37.84
C GLU A 9 -16.85 -31.60 36.32
N LEU A 10 -18.05 -31.91 35.83
CA LEU A 10 -18.39 -31.80 34.41
C LEU A 10 -18.29 -30.35 33.88
N LEU A 11 -18.58 -29.35 34.73
CA LEU A 11 -18.42 -27.95 34.36
C LEU A 11 -16.95 -27.55 34.23
N VAL A 12 -16.07 -28.05 35.10
CA VAL A 12 -14.62 -27.79 35.03
C VAL A 12 -14.00 -28.45 33.80
N GLU A 13 -14.43 -29.67 33.44
CA GLU A 13 -13.94 -30.32 32.22
C GLU A 13 -14.36 -29.58 30.94
N ARG A 14 -15.61 -29.08 30.90
CA ARG A 14 -16.19 -28.47 29.70
C ARG A 14 -15.85 -26.99 29.53
N TYR A 15 -15.73 -26.27 30.64
CA TYR A 15 -15.55 -24.81 30.67
C TYR A 15 -14.32 -24.40 31.48
N GLY A 16 -13.45 -25.34 31.82
CA GLY A 16 -12.17 -25.06 32.42
C GLY A 16 -11.35 -24.09 31.55
N PRO A 17 -10.38 -23.40 32.16
CA PRO A 17 -9.56 -22.42 31.47
C PRO A 17 -8.83 -23.09 30.30
N THR A 18 -9.38 -22.92 29.10
CA THR A 18 -8.78 -23.37 27.84
C THR A 18 -7.87 -22.26 27.36
N ALA A 19 -6.63 -22.60 27.02
CA ALA A 19 -5.71 -21.62 26.46
C ALA A 19 -6.34 -21.00 25.20
N PRO A 20 -6.36 -19.66 25.06
CA PRO A 20 -6.87 -19.04 23.85
C PRO A 20 -6.08 -19.55 22.65
N PRO A 21 -6.73 -19.74 21.49
CA PRO A 21 -6.02 -20.14 20.27
C PRO A 21 -4.95 -19.09 19.96
N GLN A 22 -3.77 -19.55 19.54
CA GLN A 22 -2.72 -18.63 19.11
C GLN A 22 -3.18 -17.97 17.81
N VAL A 23 -3.51 -16.68 17.89
CA VAL A 23 -3.83 -15.86 16.72
C VAL A 23 -2.53 -15.23 16.26
N GLU A 24 -2.07 -15.61 15.06
CA GLU A 24 -0.97 -14.90 14.41
C GLU A 24 -1.45 -13.48 14.05
N PRO A 25 -0.68 -12.43 14.42
CA PRO A 25 -1.06 -11.06 14.08
C PRO A 25 -0.96 -10.87 12.56
N GLU A 26 -2.09 -10.56 11.93
CA GLU A 26 -2.14 -10.24 10.51
C GLU A 26 -1.27 -8.99 10.24
N PRO A 27 -0.34 -9.04 9.27
CA PRO A 27 0.55 -7.91 9.02
C PRO A 27 -0.23 -6.71 8.51
N LEU A 28 -0.29 -5.66 9.33
CA LEU A 28 -0.90 -4.36 9.03
C LEU A 28 -0.24 -3.61 7.85
N VAL A 29 0.90 -4.10 7.35
CA VAL A 29 1.65 -3.46 6.29
C VAL A 29 1.38 -4.18 4.97
N ARG A 30 0.52 -3.58 4.14
CA ARG A 30 0.48 -3.92 2.72
C ARG A 30 1.81 -3.54 2.10
N ASP A 31 2.42 -4.46 1.38
CA ASP A 31 3.67 -4.23 0.66
C ASP A 31 3.60 -2.96 -0.20
N PRO A 32 4.48 -1.97 0.02
CA PRO A 32 4.53 -0.77 -0.82
C PRO A 32 5.01 -1.06 -2.26
N GLN A 33 5.47 -2.28 -2.54
CA GLN A 33 6.12 -2.67 -3.80
C GLN A 33 5.22 -2.70 -5.05
N ARG A 34 3.92 -2.37 -4.98
CA ARG A 34 3.02 -2.36 -6.15
C ARG A 34 2.51 -0.99 -6.56
N TRP A 35 3.16 0.08 -6.12
CA TRP A 35 2.79 1.40 -6.59
C TRP A 35 3.44 1.57 -7.96
N ALA A 36 2.63 1.46 -9.02
CA ALA A 36 3.08 1.65 -10.38
C ALA A 36 3.83 2.98 -10.50
N ALA A 37 4.99 2.95 -11.16
CA ALA A 37 5.77 4.16 -11.39
C ALA A 37 4.91 5.20 -12.14
N PRO A 38 5.03 6.50 -11.79
CA PRO A 38 4.34 7.55 -12.52
C PRO A 38 4.79 7.54 -14.00
N PRO A 39 3.91 7.93 -14.95
CA PRO A 39 4.22 7.94 -16.37
C PRO A 39 5.40 8.88 -16.67
N ASP A 40 6.22 8.49 -17.65
CA ASP A 40 7.38 9.28 -18.08
C ASP A 40 6.96 10.70 -18.54
N PRO A 41 7.76 11.73 -18.24
CA PRO A 41 7.45 13.09 -18.65
C PRO A 41 7.49 13.23 -20.18
N PRO A 42 6.61 14.06 -20.79
CA PRO A 42 6.55 14.21 -22.23
C PRO A 42 7.86 14.74 -22.81
N ALA A 43 8.33 14.11 -23.89
CA ALA A 43 9.53 14.52 -24.60
C ALA A 43 9.41 15.96 -25.11
N ARG A 44 10.20 16.88 -24.54
CA ARG A 44 10.23 18.28 -24.95
C ARG A 44 10.95 18.41 -26.29
N ARG A 45 10.23 18.79 -27.34
CA ARG A 45 10.83 19.15 -28.64
C ARG A 45 11.59 20.47 -28.47
N ARG A 46 12.86 20.50 -28.87
CA ARG A 46 13.68 21.71 -28.88
C ARG A 46 13.66 22.28 -30.30
N HIS A 47 13.26 23.54 -30.44
CA HIS A 47 13.33 24.27 -31.71
C HIS A 47 14.67 25.00 -31.78
N LEU A 48 15.42 24.78 -32.86
CA LEU A 48 16.68 25.48 -33.13
C LEU A 48 16.38 26.61 -34.11
N VAL A 49 16.59 27.85 -33.68
CA VAL A 49 16.48 29.04 -34.54
C VAL A 49 17.86 29.29 -35.14
N VAL A 50 17.97 29.24 -36.47
CA VAL A 50 19.17 29.65 -37.21
C VAL A 50 18.91 31.06 -37.73
N LEU A 51 19.74 32.01 -37.33
CA LEU A 51 19.74 33.36 -37.89
C LEU A 51 20.76 33.39 -39.01
N ASP A 52 20.30 33.59 -40.25
CA ASP A 52 21.18 33.77 -41.39
C ASP A 52 21.65 35.23 -41.43
N GLY A 53 22.95 35.44 -41.55
CA GLY A 53 23.62 36.75 -41.45
C GLY A 53 23.46 37.64 -42.68
N GLY A 54 22.36 37.49 -43.43
CA GLY A 54 22.03 38.32 -44.57
C GLY A 54 21.35 39.61 -44.11
N SER A 55 21.96 40.77 -44.39
CA SER A 55 21.37 42.07 -44.08
C SER A 55 20.10 42.30 -44.91
N THR A 56 18.93 41.97 -44.36
CA THR A 56 17.65 42.46 -44.87
C THR A 56 16.96 43.25 -43.78
N THR A 57 17.04 44.58 -43.94
CA THR A 57 16.27 45.59 -43.22
C THR A 57 14.80 45.20 -43.16
N THR A 58 14.29 44.94 -41.95
CA THR A 58 12.85 44.88 -41.70
C THR A 58 12.32 46.30 -41.80
N ALA A 59 11.68 46.64 -42.92
CA ALA A 59 10.85 47.83 -42.98
C ALA A 59 9.67 47.60 -42.03
N ALA A 60 9.59 48.40 -40.96
CA ALA A 60 8.41 48.49 -40.14
C ALA A 60 7.31 49.22 -40.93
N ALA A 61 6.17 48.54 -41.12
CA ALA A 61 4.86 49.13 -41.38
C ALA A 61 3.79 48.16 -40.85
#